data_AF-A0A3A4W614-F1
#
_entry.id   AF-A0A3A4W614-F1
#
_cell.length_a   1.000
_cell.length_b   1.000
_cell.length_c   1.000
_cell.angle_alpha   90.00
_cell.angle_beta   90.00
_cell.angle_gamma   90.00
#
_symmetry.space_group_name_H-M   'P 1'
#
loop_
_entity.id
_entity.type
_entity.pdbx_description
1 polymer ?
#
loop_
_entity_poly.entity_id
_entity_poly.type
_entity_poly.pdbx_seq_one_letter_code
_entity_poly.pdbx_strand_id
1 'polypeptide(L)'
;MEYVDGFLIPVARSKKAEYRDLAARTAAIFKDHGALRIVECWIDEGEEVPKEFFHATDARLGLENAQQEASVGFRAAAGARRDEGVVFAWIEWPSKATRDSGMKLAMEDPRMQFGDAEPILSGDRLIAAGFVPILEA
;
A
#
# COMPACT_ATOMS: atom_id res chain seq x y z
N MET A 1 7.08 -11.63 17.57
CA MET A 1 7.30 -10.20 17.31
C MET A 1 6.49 -9.85 16.10
N GLU A 2 5.77 -8.74 16.17
CA GLU A 2 4.82 -8.32 15.13
C GLU A 2 5.51 -8.16 13.77
N TYR A 3 4.71 -8.22 12.71
CA TYR A 3 5.19 -8.10 11.33
C TYR A 3 4.19 -7.35 10.49
N VAL A 4 4.67 -6.53 9.57
CA VAL A 4 3.82 -5.67 8.73
C VAL A 4 4.15 -5.91 7.27
N ASP A 5 3.14 -6.13 6.44
CA ASP A 5 3.27 -5.92 5.00
C ASP A 5 2.84 -4.49 4.67
N GLY A 6 3.67 -3.73 3.97
CA GLY A 6 3.38 -2.35 3.56
C GLY A 6 3.30 -2.21 2.04
N PHE A 7 2.39 -1.37 1.56
CA PHE A 7 2.02 -1.25 0.15
C PHE A 7 1.90 0.21 -0.33
N LEU A 8 2.34 0.45 -1.56
CA LEU A 8 1.91 1.61 -2.37
C LEU A 8 1.26 1.10 -3.65
N ILE A 9 0.00 1.50 -3.86
CA ILE A 9 -0.84 0.95 -4.93
C ILE A 9 -1.39 2.10 -5.77
N PRO A 10 -0.98 2.25 -7.03
CA PRO A 10 -1.62 3.19 -7.95
C PRO A 10 -3.00 2.67 -8.36
N VAL A 11 -4.02 3.53 -8.25
CA VAL A 11 -5.41 3.18 -8.57
C VAL A 11 -6.05 4.33 -9.34
N ALA A 12 -6.74 4.02 -10.43
CA ALA A 12 -7.49 5.02 -11.19
C ALA A 12 -8.50 5.73 -10.28
N ARG A 13 -8.56 7.07 -10.33
CA ARG A 13 -9.50 7.85 -9.49
C ARG A 13 -10.94 7.44 -9.71
N SER A 14 -11.30 7.09 -10.95
CA SER A 14 -12.61 6.58 -11.31
C SER A 14 -12.96 5.24 -10.66
N LYS A 15 -11.97 4.47 -10.19
CA LYS A 15 -12.14 3.16 -9.55
C LYS A 15 -12.00 3.20 -8.02
N LYS A 16 -11.97 4.39 -7.39
CA LYS A 16 -11.74 4.54 -5.95
C LYS A 16 -12.78 3.82 -5.10
N ALA A 17 -14.06 3.86 -5.50
CA ALA A 17 -15.14 3.21 -4.75
C ALA A 17 -15.04 1.69 -4.87
N GLU A 18 -14.80 1.18 -6.08
CA GLU A 18 -14.62 -0.22 -6.39
C GLU A 18 -13.39 -0.80 -5.67
N TYR A 19 -12.30 -0.02 -5.59
CA TYR A 19 -11.13 -0.37 -4.80
C TYR A 19 -11.46 -0.52 -3.33
N ARG A 20 -12.20 0.44 -2.74
CA ARG A 20 -12.62 0.34 -1.33
C ARG A 20 -13.44 -0.92 -1.09
N ASP A 21 -14.38 -1.25 -1.98
CA ASP A 21 -15.22 -2.44 -1.83
C ASP A 21 -14.39 -3.72 -1.98
N LEU A 22 -13.42 -3.73 -2.90
CA LEU A 22 -12.44 -4.81 -3.03
C LEU A 22 -11.65 -4.96 -1.73
N ALA A 23 -11.03 -3.89 -1.24
CA ALA A 23 -10.23 -3.89 -0.02
C ALA A 23 -11.02 -4.35 1.21
N ALA A 24 -12.29 -3.97 1.33
CA ALA A 24 -13.16 -4.42 2.42
C ALA A 24 -13.37 -5.95 2.40
N ARG A 25 -13.57 -6.53 1.20
CA ARG A 25 -13.72 -7.99 1.04
C ARG A 25 -12.41 -8.71 1.34
N THR A 26 -11.29 -8.24 0.79
CA THR A 26 -9.97 -8.87 1.00
C THR A 26 -9.51 -8.77 2.45
N ALA A 27 -9.78 -7.66 3.13
CA ALA A 27 -9.47 -7.48 4.54
C ALA A 27 -10.15 -8.52 5.44
N ALA A 28 -11.40 -8.89 5.14
CA ALA A 28 -12.09 -9.96 5.87
C ALA A 28 -11.38 -11.32 5.68
N ILE A 29 -10.98 -11.63 4.45
CA ILE A 29 -10.25 -12.87 4.13
C ILE A 29 -8.90 -12.90 4.86
N PHE A 30 -8.12 -11.81 4.82
CA PHE A 30 -6.85 -11.74 5.53
C PHE A 30 -7.01 -11.92 7.05
N LYS A 31 -8.07 -11.37 7.65
CA LYS A 31 -8.37 -11.57 9.06
C LYS A 31 -8.70 -13.02 9.39
N ASP A 32 -9.49 -13.69 8.55
CA ASP A 32 -9.78 -15.13 8.72
C ASP A 32 -8.49 -15.98 8.69
N HIS A 33 -7.46 -15.52 7.97
CA HIS A 33 -6.16 -16.17 7.86
C HIS A 33 -5.07 -15.61 8.80
N GLY A 34 -5.48 -14.87 9.84
CA GLY A 34 -4.61 -14.50 10.96
C GLY A 34 -4.00 -13.10 10.93
N ALA A 35 -4.41 -12.23 10.01
CA ALA A 35 -4.07 -10.80 10.08
C ALA A 35 -4.81 -10.14 11.25
N LEU A 36 -4.13 -9.22 11.94
CA LEU A 36 -4.68 -8.44 13.04
C LEU A 36 -5.48 -7.24 12.52
N ARG A 37 -4.89 -6.52 11.57
CA ARG A 37 -5.41 -5.25 11.08
C ARG A 37 -5.01 -5.05 9.63
N ILE A 38 -5.93 -4.43 8.88
CA ILE A 38 -5.71 -3.98 7.52
C ILE A 38 -6.10 -2.51 7.50
N VAL A 39 -5.24 -1.65 6.97
CA VAL A 39 -5.52 -0.23 6.81
C VAL A 39 -5.22 0.18 5.38
N GLU A 40 -6.12 0.98 4.83
CA GLU A 40 -6.13 1.40 3.43
C GLU A 40 -6.36 2.91 3.41
N CYS A 41 -5.35 3.69 3.03
CA CYS A 41 -5.40 5.15 3.03
C CYS A 41 -5.28 5.67 1.60
N TRP A 42 -6.29 6.41 1.13
CA TRP A 42 -6.19 7.15 -0.12
C TRP A 42 -5.34 8.41 0.09
N ILE A 43 -4.41 8.69 -0.83
CA ILE A 43 -3.59 9.90 -0.80
C ILE A 43 -4.49 11.15 -0.77
N ASP A 44 -4.16 12.11 0.09
CA ASP A 44 -4.79 13.42 0.03
C ASP A 44 -4.30 14.16 -1.24
N GLU A 45 -5.23 14.57 -2.09
CA GLU A 45 -4.94 15.28 -3.34
C GLU A 45 -4.97 16.80 -3.16
N GLY A 46 -5.09 17.27 -1.92
CA GLY A 46 -4.98 18.68 -1.55
C GLY A 46 -3.57 19.25 -1.76
N GLU A 47 -3.37 20.45 -1.22
CA GLU A 47 -2.07 21.12 -1.28
C GLU A 47 -0.97 20.26 -0.62
N GLU A 48 0.21 20.25 -1.23
CA GLU A 48 1.35 19.54 -0.68
C GLU A 48 1.70 20.10 0.70
N VAL A 49 1.74 19.22 1.70
CA VAL A 49 2.11 19.63 3.05
C VAL A 49 3.56 20.13 3.01
N PRO A 50 3.86 21.34 3.52
CA PRO A 50 5.22 21.88 3.52
C PRO A 50 6.20 20.94 4.19
N LYS A 51 7.35 20.69 3.55
CA LYS A 51 8.36 19.71 4.01
C LYS A 51 8.97 20.07 5.35
N GLU A 52 8.93 21.35 5.70
CA GLU A 52 9.34 21.91 6.97
C GLU A 52 8.56 21.28 8.13
N PHE A 53 7.32 20.87 7.91
CA PHE A 53 6.50 20.20 8.94
C PHE A 53 7.01 18.81 9.31
N PHE A 54 7.79 18.18 8.42
CA PHE A 54 8.36 16.85 8.63
C PHE A 54 9.87 16.87 8.92
N HIS A 55 10.46 18.05 9.14
CA HIS A 55 11.92 18.21 9.22
C HIS A 55 12.66 17.61 7.99
N ALA A 56 11.99 17.58 6.84
CA ALA A 56 12.44 16.90 5.63
C ALA A 56 12.99 17.88 4.57
N THR A 57 13.42 19.07 4.98
CA THR A 57 13.93 20.13 4.08
C THR A 57 15.14 19.67 3.27
N ASP A 58 15.97 18.78 3.84
CA ASP A 58 17.15 18.22 3.18
C ASP A 58 16.92 16.80 2.62
N ALA A 59 15.68 16.32 2.58
CA ALA A 59 15.36 14.99 2.08
C ALA A 59 15.62 14.90 0.56
N ARG A 60 16.85 14.56 0.20
CA ARG A 60 17.29 14.24 -1.16
C ARG A 60 17.15 12.74 -1.38
N LEU A 61 16.41 12.33 -2.40
CA LEU A 61 16.53 10.96 -2.89
C LEU A 61 17.62 10.91 -3.95
N GLY A 62 18.63 10.07 -3.69
CA GLY A 62 19.72 9.73 -4.60
C GLY A 62 19.25 8.86 -5.76
N LEU A 63 18.31 9.34 -6.56
CA LEU A 63 18.17 8.88 -7.93
C LEU A 63 19.16 9.70 -8.74
N GLU A 64 20.20 9.06 -9.27
CA GLU A 64 21.37 9.71 -9.91
C GLU A 64 21.04 10.62 -11.11
N ASN A 65 19.76 10.77 -11.48
CA ASN A 65 19.27 11.63 -12.56
C ASN A 65 18.10 12.55 -12.14
N ALA A 66 17.81 12.73 -10.85
CA ALA A 66 16.87 13.74 -10.41
C ALA A 66 17.51 15.13 -10.56
N GLN A 67 17.42 15.72 -11.76
CA GLN A 67 17.69 17.14 -11.93
C GLN A 67 16.69 17.92 -11.05
N GLN A 68 17.24 18.67 -10.09
CA GLN A 68 16.61 19.55 -9.11
C GLN A 68 15.84 18.90 -7.94
N GLU A 69 16.41 19.05 -6.72
CA GLU A 69 15.81 19.44 -5.41
C GLU A 69 14.44 18.88 -4.95
N ALA A 70 13.84 17.90 -5.63
CA ALA A 70 12.57 17.34 -5.25
C ALA A 70 12.76 15.97 -4.59
N SER A 71 12.41 15.87 -3.31
CA SER A 71 12.01 14.59 -2.70
C SER A 71 11.00 13.88 -3.60
N VAL A 72 11.18 12.60 -3.89
CA VAL A 72 10.18 11.80 -4.63
C VAL A 72 8.93 11.66 -3.76
N GLY A 73 7.84 12.33 -4.15
CA GLY A 73 6.56 12.19 -3.47
C GLY A 73 5.95 10.80 -3.67
N PHE A 74 5.01 10.40 -2.83
CA PHE A 74 4.38 9.07 -2.87
C PHE A 74 3.78 8.70 -4.24
N ARG A 75 3.24 9.68 -4.99
CA ARG A 75 2.77 9.45 -6.37
C ARG A 75 3.88 9.02 -7.32
N ALA A 76 5.03 9.68 -7.24
CA ALA A 76 6.18 9.34 -8.06
C ALA A 76 6.81 8.01 -7.61
N ALA A 77 6.88 7.77 -6.30
CA ALA A 77 7.35 6.49 -5.75
C ALA A 77 6.48 5.32 -6.24
N ALA A 78 5.15 5.44 -6.17
CA ALA A 78 4.20 4.45 -6.66
C ALA A 78 4.11 4.36 -8.21
N GLY A 79 4.84 5.21 -8.94
CA GLY A 79 4.74 5.31 -10.40
C GLY A 79 3.34 5.65 -10.89
N ALA A 80 2.57 6.43 -10.13
CA ALA A 80 1.19 6.77 -10.44
C ALA A 80 1.08 7.69 -11.67
N ARG A 81 0.11 7.40 -12.54
CA ARG A 81 -0.24 8.20 -13.71
C ARG A 81 -1.07 9.41 -13.31
N ARG A 82 -1.28 10.33 -14.26
CA ARG A 82 -2.00 11.60 -14.01
C ARG A 82 -3.43 11.40 -13.49
N ASP A 83 -4.12 10.38 -13.98
CA ASP A 83 -5.50 10.01 -13.67
C ASP A 83 -5.64 9.04 -12.47
N GLU A 84 -4.52 8.70 -11.83
CA GLU A 84 -4.46 7.79 -10.69
C GLU A 84 -4.17 8.54 -9.39
N GLY A 85 -4.80 8.06 -8.31
CA GLY A 85 -4.34 8.32 -6.95
C GLY A 85 -3.38 7.22 -6.48
N VAL A 86 -2.92 7.33 -5.24
CA VAL A 86 -2.13 6.31 -4.56
C VAL A 86 -2.86 5.87 -3.31
N VAL A 87 -2.86 4.57 -3.07
CA VAL A 87 -3.23 3.98 -1.79
C VAL A 87 -1.96 3.64 -1.03
N PHE A 88 -1.84 4.16 0.19
CA PHE A 88 -0.88 3.71 1.19
C PHE A 88 -1.60 2.72 2.11
N ALA A 89 -1.14 1.48 2.14
CA ALA A 89 -1.82 0.43 2.87
C ALA A 89 -0.85 -0.45 3.65
N TRP A 90 -1.36 -1.10 4.68
CA TRP A 90 -0.59 -2.10 5.40
C TRP A 90 -1.48 -3.18 6.02
N ILE A 91 -0.87 -4.36 6.23
CA ILE A 91 -1.45 -5.49 6.95
C ILE A 91 -0.56 -5.81 8.14
N GLU A 92 -1.13 -5.81 9.34
CA GLU A 92 -0.46 -6.15 10.60
C GLU A 92 -0.69 -7.62 10.93
N TRP A 93 0.39 -8.30 11.32
CA TRP A 93 0.40 -9.72 11.62
C TRP A 93 1.04 -9.98 13.00
N PRO A 94 0.60 -11.01 13.75
CA PRO A 94 1.19 -11.33 15.06
C PRO A 94 2.67 -11.74 14.99
N SER A 95 3.07 -12.32 13.86
CA SER A 95 4.44 -12.73 13.60
C SER A 95 4.71 -12.92 12.12
N LYS A 96 5.99 -12.93 11.71
CA LYS A 96 6.39 -13.31 10.36
C LYS A 96 5.91 -14.72 9.98
N ALA A 97 5.93 -15.67 10.92
CA ALA A 97 5.46 -17.03 10.67
C ALA A 97 3.95 -17.06 10.37
N THR A 98 3.16 -16.32 11.14
CA THR A 98 1.72 -16.14 10.90
C THR A 98 1.49 -15.46 9.56
N ARG A 99 2.24 -14.40 9.26
CA ARG A 99 2.19 -13.69 7.98
C ARG A 99 2.45 -14.61 6.80
N ASP A 100 3.54 -15.38 6.84
CA ASP A 100 3.95 -16.22 5.71
C ASP A 100 2.89 -17.31 5.43
N SER A 101 2.35 -17.94 6.49
CA SER A 101 1.28 -18.92 6.33
C SER A 101 -0.05 -18.26 5.92
N GLY A 102 -0.42 -17.18 6.57
CA GLY A 102 -1.70 -16.50 6.39
C GLY A 102 -1.82 -15.86 5.01
N MET A 103 -0.76 -15.21 4.52
CA MET A 103 -0.70 -14.68 3.17
C MET A 103 -0.89 -15.77 2.12
N LYS A 104 -0.18 -16.90 2.26
CA LYS A 104 -0.33 -18.04 1.34
C LYS A 104 -1.78 -18.54 1.32
N LEU A 105 -2.35 -18.82 2.49
CA LEU A 105 -3.72 -19.32 2.60
C LEU A 105 -4.75 -18.32 2.06
N ALA A 106 -4.56 -17.02 2.32
CA ALA A 106 -5.43 -15.98 1.79
C ALA A 106 -5.41 -15.92 0.26
N MET A 107 -4.23 -16.05 -0.37
CA MET A 107 -4.11 -16.06 -1.83
C MET A 107 -4.67 -17.34 -2.48
N GLU A 108 -4.65 -18.47 -1.75
CA GLU A 108 -5.26 -19.73 -2.16
C GLU A 108 -6.78 -19.79 -1.85
N ASP A 109 -7.31 -18.83 -1.09
CA ASP A 109 -8.72 -18.80 -0.71
C ASP A 109 -9.62 -18.62 -1.95
N PRO A 110 -10.66 -19.45 -2.13
CA PRO A 110 -11.59 -19.31 -3.25
C PRO A 110 -12.26 -17.94 -3.34
N ARG A 111 -12.45 -17.25 -2.20
CA ARG A 111 -13.04 -15.90 -2.13
C ARG A 111 -12.11 -14.81 -2.69
N MET A 112 -10.84 -15.14 -2.89
CA MET A 112 -9.79 -14.28 -3.42
C MET A 112 -9.63 -14.43 -4.95
N GLN A 113 -10.41 -15.34 -5.56
CA GLN A 113 -10.39 -15.59 -7.00
C GLN A 113 -11.44 -14.71 -7.69
N PHE A 114 -11.00 -13.64 -8.35
CA PHE A 114 -11.90 -12.67 -9.00
C PHE A 114 -12.30 -13.03 -10.44
N GLY A 115 -11.93 -14.22 -10.92
CA GLY A 115 -12.25 -14.68 -12.28
C GLY A 115 -11.75 -13.71 -13.36
N ASP A 116 -12.55 -13.53 -14.41
CA ASP A 116 -12.25 -12.69 -15.58
C ASP A 116 -12.67 -11.21 -15.40
N ALA A 117 -12.98 -10.78 -14.17
CA ALA A 117 -13.36 -9.39 -13.91
C ALA A 117 -12.21 -8.43 -14.31
N GLU A 118 -12.57 -7.27 -14.86
CA GLU A 118 -11.58 -6.25 -15.19
C GLU A 118 -10.78 -5.86 -13.93
N PRO A 119 -9.43 -5.85 -13.98
CA PRO A 119 -8.63 -5.52 -12.80
C PRO A 119 -8.93 -4.12 -12.26
N ILE A 120 -9.25 -4.05 -10.97
CA ILE A 120 -9.46 -2.78 -10.26
C ILE A 120 -8.12 -2.07 -9.99
N LEU A 121 -7.06 -2.85 -9.80
CA LEU A 121 -5.68 -2.39 -9.59
C LEU A 121 -4.70 -3.19 -10.47
N SER A 122 -3.53 -2.59 -10.74
CA SER A 122 -2.46 -3.21 -11.53
C SER A 122 -1.44 -3.86 -10.60
N GLY A 123 -1.52 -5.19 -10.41
CA GLY A 123 -0.65 -5.93 -9.49
C GLY A 123 0.84 -5.88 -9.88
N ASP A 124 1.17 -5.70 -11.15
CA ASP A 124 2.52 -5.53 -11.69
C ASP A 124 3.18 -4.19 -11.31
N ARG A 125 2.38 -3.21 -10.87
CA ARG A 125 2.84 -1.87 -10.46
C ARG A 125 2.79 -1.64 -8.96
N LEU A 126 2.37 -2.64 -8.21
CA LEU A 126 2.31 -2.58 -6.75
C LEU A 126 3.73 -2.58 -6.17
N ILE A 127 4.01 -1.65 -5.25
CA ILE A 127 5.22 -1.69 -4.43
C ILE A 127 4.83 -2.34 -3.10
N ALA A 128 5.47 -3.47 -2.77
CA ALA A 128 5.29 -4.19 -1.51
C ALA A 128 6.62 -4.50 -0.85
N ALA A 129 6.62 -4.45 0.48
CA ALA A 129 7.70 -4.99 1.30
C ALA A 129 7.17 -5.43 2.66
N GLY A 130 7.88 -6.36 3.30
CA GLY A 130 7.62 -6.78 4.67
C GLY A 130 8.55 -6.07 5.65
N PHE A 131 8.04 -5.69 6.80
CA PHE A 131 8.71 -4.86 7.80
C PHE A 131 8.57 -5.48 9.19
N VAL A 132 9.62 -5.31 10.01
CA VAL A 132 9.61 -5.65 11.43
C VAL A 132 9.45 -4.34 12.20
N PRO A 133 8.39 -4.14 13.00
CA PRO A 133 8.23 -2.96 13.83
C PRO A 133 9.42 -2.80 14.79
N ILE A 134 9.94 -1.58 14.88
CA ILE A 134 11.03 -1.22 15.80
C ILE A 134 10.56 -0.32 16.95
N LEU A 135 9.35 0.23 16.85
CA LEU A 135 8.72 1.11 17.83
C LEU A 135 7.19 1.03 17.67
N GLU A 136 6.50 0.83 18.78
CA GLU A 136 5.04 0.95 18.93
C GLU A 136 4.80 1.75 20.22
N ALA A 137 3.92 2.76 20.18
CA ALA A 137 3.69 3.69 21.28
C ALA A 137 2.21 4.02 21.45
#